data_AF-A0A7W0Y6J8-F1
#
_entry.id   AF-A0A7W0Y6J8-F1
#
_cell.length_a   1.000
_cell.length_b   1.000
_cell.length_c   1.000
_cell.angle_alpha   90.00
_cell.angle_beta   90.00
_cell.angle_gamma   90.00
#
_symmetry.space_group_name_H-M   'P 1'
#
loop_
_entity.id
_entity.type
_entity.pdbx_description
1 polymer ?
#
loop_
_entity_poly.entity_id
_entity_poly.type
_entity_poly.pdbx_seq_one_letter_code
_entity_poly.pdbx_strand_id
1 'polypeptide(L)'
;MVAPGPPLPAEGVLEVGTMQLECDALLAALESWKHCPNLVENEVETIDAWMERAQLDFAAGTKAKPEPKAQQAIATRCRRATDSVKAAVERCSNGPRPKS
;
A
#
# COMPACT_ATOMS: atom_id res chain seq x y z
N MET A 1 7.73 5.40 31.61
CA MET A 1 6.33 5.19 31.21
C MET A 1 6.15 5.93 29.89
N VAL A 2 6.03 5.20 28.77
CA VAL A 2 5.83 5.83 27.45
C VAL A 2 4.37 6.26 27.38
N ALA A 3 4.13 7.56 27.26
CA ALA A 3 2.78 8.07 27.05
C ALA A 3 2.22 7.48 25.74
N PRO A 4 0.98 6.95 25.72
CA PRO A 4 0.37 6.55 24.47
C PRO A 4 0.35 7.79 23.55
N GLY A 5 0.95 7.64 22.37
CA GLY A 5 0.91 8.68 21.35
C GLY A 5 -0.54 9.06 21.03
N PRO A 6 -0.76 10.28 20.49
CA PRO A 6 -2.10 10.75 20.16
C PRO A 6 -2.85 9.70 19.32
N PRO A 7 -4.17 9.52 19.55
CA PRO A 7 -4.96 8.60 18.76
C PRO A 7 -4.77 8.95 17.29
N LEU A 8 -4.41 7.95 16.49
CA LEU A 8 -4.37 8.09 15.04
C LEU A 8 -5.72 8.66 14.60
N PRO A 9 -5.76 9.67 13.71
CA PRO A 9 -7.01 10.24 13.24
C PRO A 9 -7.93 9.11 12.78
N ALA A 10 -9.20 9.16 13.20
CA ALA A 10 -10.19 8.21 12.74
C ALA A 10 -10.17 8.21 11.22
N GLU A 11 -9.71 7.09 10.65
CA GLU A 11 -9.60 6.95 9.21
C GLU A 11 -10.96 7.24 8.60
N GLY A 12 -10.96 8.03 7.53
CA GLY A 12 -12.18 8.26 6.76
C GLY A 12 -12.82 6.91 6.51
N VAL A 13 -14.05 6.75 6.98
CA VAL A 13 -14.83 5.52 6.86
C VAL A 13 -15.00 5.27 5.36
N LEU A 14 -14.16 4.42 4.79
CA LEU A 14 -14.22 4.08 3.38
C LEU A 14 -15.53 3.35 3.12
N GLU A 15 -16.21 3.74 2.04
CA GLU A 15 -17.50 3.14 1.71
C GLU A 15 -17.36 1.66 1.33
N VAL A 16 -18.38 0.87 1.66
CA VAL A 16 -18.45 -0.53 1.24
C VAL A 16 -18.49 -0.56 -0.29
N GLY A 17 -17.61 -1.36 -0.91
CA GLY A 17 -17.45 -1.41 -2.36
C GLY A 17 -16.23 -0.65 -2.90
N THR A 18 -15.51 0.13 -2.08
CA THR A 18 -14.25 0.76 -2.50
C THR A 18 -13.04 -0.17 -2.38
N MET A 19 -13.20 -1.37 -1.80
CA MET A 19 -12.13 -2.34 -1.60
C MET A 19 -11.28 -2.57 -2.86
N GLN A 20 -11.93 -2.82 -4.00
CA GLN A 20 -11.23 -3.05 -5.27
C GLN A 20 -10.42 -1.81 -5.67
N LEU A 21 -11.03 -0.62 -5.66
CA LEU A 21 -10.40 0.64 -6.01
C LEU A 21 -9.17 0.95 -5.13
N GLU A 22 -9.29 0.74 -3.83
CA GLU A 22 -8.20 1.01 -2.88
C GLU A 22 -7.02 0.06 -3.06
N CYS A 23 -7.32 -1.21 -3.33
CA CYS A 23 -6.28 -2.22 -3.54
C CYS A 23 -5.65 -2.10 -4.94
N ASP A 24 -6.39 -1.68 -5.95
CA ASP A 24 -5.85 -1.30 -7.27
C ASP A 24 -4.94 -0.06 -7.14
N ALA A 25 -5.31 0.92 -6.29
CA ALA A 25 -4.48 2.08 -6.01
C ALA A 25 -3.15 1.72 -5.32
N LEU A 26 -3.15 0.69 -4.46
CA LEU A 26 -1.91 0.16 -3.87
C LEU A 26 -1.00 -0.43 -4.94
N LEU A 27 -1.54 -1.22 -5.87
CA LEU A 27 -0.76 -1.81 -6.96
C LEU A 27 -0.15 -0.73 -7.86
N ALA A 28 -0.93 0.29 -8.21
CA ALA A 28 -0.44 1.44 -8.98
C ALA A 28 0.66 2.22 -8.23
N ALA A 29 0.55 2.35 -6.89
CA ALA A 29 1.59 2.98 -6.08
C ALA A 29 2.88 2.16 -6.02
N LEU A 30 2.78 0.82 -5.91
CA LEU A 30 3.93 -0.08 -5.95
C LEU A 30 4.61 -0.06 -7.33
N GLU A 31 3.83 -0.04 -8.41
CA GLU A 31 4.34 0.14 -9.77
C GLU A 31 5.09 1.48 -9.91
N SER A 32 4.53 2.57 -9.37
CA SER A 32 5.21 3.86 -9.34
C SER A 32 6.53 3.82 -8.56
N TRP A 33 6.57 3.06 -7.45
CA TRP A 33 7.79 2.88 -6.67
C TRP A 33 8.86 2.12 -7.44
N LYS A 34 8.48 1.08 -8.19
CA LYS A 34 9.39 0.32 -9.07
C LYS A 34 10.12 1.21 -10.08
N HIS A 35 9.49 2.30 -10.54
CA HIS A 35 10.08 3.25 -11.47
C HIS A 35 10.93 4.36 -10.82
N CYS A 36 11.12 4.32 -9.51
CA CYS A 36 11.93 5.33 -8.85
C CYS A 36 13.41 5.25 -9.29
N PRO A 37 14.05 6.37 -9.68
CA PRO A 37 15.42 6.37 -10.17
C PRO A 37 16.49 6.06 -9.10
N ASN A 38 16.11 6.12 -7.82
CA ASN A 38 17.01 5.94 -6.68
C ASN A 38 16.82 4.57 -5.99
N LEU A 39 16.02 3.67 -6.59
CA LEU A 39 15.88 2.30 -6.12
C LEU A 39 17.14 1.48 -6.44
N VAL A 40 17.56 0.59 -5.54
CA VAL A 40 18.56 -0.42 -5.87
C VAL A 40 17.89 -1.65 -6.50
N GLU A 41 18.60 -2.37 -7.39
CA GLU A 41 18.03 -3.50 -8.17
C GLU A 41 17.33 -4.57 -7.29
N ASN A 42 17.86 -4.86 -6.09
CA ASN A 42 17.26 -5.82 -5.16
C ASN A 42 15.90 -5.36 -4.60
N GLU A 43 15.70 -4.04 -4.47
CA GLU A 43 14.41 -3.48 -4.06
C GLU A 43 13.36 -3.62 -5.16
N VAL A 44 13.75 -3.62 -6.44
CA VAL A 44 12.82 -3.83 -7.56
C VAL A 44 12.22 -5.23 -7.50
N GLU A 45 13.05 -6.27 -7.32
CA GLU A 45 12.59 -7.66 -7.18
C GLU A 45 11.70 -7.83 -5.94
N THR A 46 12.01 -7.13 -4.86
CA THR A 46 11.19 -7.14 -3.63
C THR A 46 9.82 -6.50 -3.87
N ILE A 47 9.76 -5.39 -4.61
CA ILE A 47 8.50 -4.72 -4.98
C ILE A 47 7.66 -5.63 -5.89
N ASP A 48 8.27 -6.31 -6.87
CA ASP A 48 7.57 -7.26 -7.74
C ASP A 48 6.95 -8.41 -6.93
N ALA A 49 7.71 -8.98 -5.99
CA ALA A 49 7.19 -10.03 -5.10
C ALA A 49 6.03 -9.53 -4.22
N TRP A 50 6.09 -8.26 -3.76
CA TRP A 50 5.01 -7.65 -3.00
C TRP A 50 3.77 -7.41 -3.85
N MET A 51 3.92 -6.97 -5.11
CA MET A 51 2.80 -6.81 -6.04
C MET A 51 2.13 -8.14 -6.36
N GLU A 52 2.90 -9.18 -6.68
CA GLU A 52 2.35 -10.51 -7.01
C GLU A 52 1.59 -11.09 -5.82
N ARG A 53 2.18 -11.02 -4.63
CA ARG A 53 1.53 -11.48 -3.40
C ARG A 53 0.27 -10.69 -3.07
N ALA A 54 0.31 -9.36 -3.21
CA ALA A 54 -0.86 -8.51 -3.00
C ALA A 54 -1.98 -8.87 -3.99
N GLN A 55 -1.67 -9.08 -5.27
CA GLN A 55 -2.66 -9.51 -6.27
C GLN A 55 -3.28 -10.86 -5.93
N LEU A 56 -2.49 -11.84 -5.49
CA LEU A 56 -2.98 -13.16 -5.08
C LEU A 56 -3.88 -13.07 -3.84
N ASP A 57 -3.45 -12.31 -2.83
CA ASP A 57 -4.22 -12.11 -1.60
C ASP A 57 -5.53 -11.35 -1.89
N PHE A 58 -5.52 -10.37 -2.79
CA PHE A 58 -6.74 -9.68 -3.23
C PHE A 58 -7.66 -10.60 -4.04
N ALA A 59 -7.15 -11.35 -5.00
CA ALA A 59 -7.96 -12.30 -5.77
C ALA A 59 -8.62 -13.36 -4.87
N ALA A 60 -7.87 -13.88 -3.88
CA ALA A 60 -8.38 -14.80 -2.87
C ALA A 60 -9.44 -14.13 -1.97
N GLY A 61 -9.16 -12.91 -1.50
CA GLY A 61 -10.05 -12.10 -0.69
C GLY A 61 -11.37 -11.79 -1.40
N THR A 62 -11.34 -11.36 -2.67
CA THR A 62 -12.54 -11.03 -3.45
C THR A 62 -13.38 -12.28 -3.73
N LYS A 63 -12.73 -13.44 -4.00
CA LYS A 63 -13.41 -14.72 -4.20
C LYS A 63 -14.16 -15.19 -2.95
N ALA A 64 -13.68 -14.84 -1.76
CA ALA A 64 -14.31 -15.19 -0.49
C ALA A 64 -15.58 -14.38 -0.19
N LYS A 65 -15.95 -13.39 -1.03
CA LYS A 65 -17.10 -12.49 -0.84
C LYS A 65 -17.22 -11.97 0.61
N PRO A 66 -16.21 -11.24 1.10
CA PRO A 66 -16.14 -10.80 2.47
C PRO A 66 -17.35 -9.93 2.83
N GLU A 67 -17.81 -10.04 4.08
CA GLU A 67 -18.90 -9.22 4.59
C GLU A 67 -18.54 -7.71 4.51
N PRO A 68 -19.53 -6.79 4.49
CA PRO A 68 -19.29 -5.36 4.31
C PRO A 68 -18.23 -4.76 5.25
N LYS A 69 -18.21 -5.17 6.52
CA LYS A 69 -17.22 -4.75 7.51
C LYS A 69 -15.81 -5.25 7.19
N ALA A 70 -15.69 -6.45 6.63
CA ALA A 70 -14.43 -7.02 6.18
C ALA A 70 -13.94 -6.34 4.90
N GLN A 71 -14.83 -6.03 3.94
CA GLN A 71 -14.50 -5.22 2.77
C GLN A 71 -13.96 -3.84 3.16
N GLN A 72 -14.62 -3.18 4.10
CA GLN A 72 -14.16 -1.89 4.62
C GLN A 72 -12.79 -2.01 5.29
N ALA A 73 -12.57 -3.02 6.13
CA ALA A 73 -11.27 -3.24 6.77
C ALA A 73 -10.14 -3.50 5.76
N ILE A 74 -10.43 -4.21 4.67
CA ILE A 74 -9.47 -4.45 3.58
C ILE A 74 -9.21 -3.15 2.83
N ALA A 75 -10.25 -2.39 2.46
CA ALA A 75 -10.14 -1.09 1.80
C ALA A 75 -9.25 -0.14 2.61
N THR A 76 -9.47 -0.06 3.92
CA THR A 76 -8.67 0.76 4.84
C THR A 76 -7.20 0.32 4.88
N ARG A 77 -6.94 -0.99 4.93
CA ARG A 77 -5.56 -1.50 4.87
C ARG A 77 -4.88 -1.17 3.55
N CYS A 78 -5.57 -1.34 2.43
CA CYS A 78 -5.06 -0.98 1.11
C CYS A 78 -4.74 0.52 1.00
N ARG A 79 -5.61 1.38 1.54
CA ARG A 79 -5.35 2.83 1.64
C ARG A 79 -4.10 3.15 2.45
N ARG A 80 -3.98 2.61 3.67
CA ARG A 80 -2.78 2.83 4.53
C ARG A 80 -1.50 2.39 3.85
N ALA A 81 -1.53 1.23 3.18
CA ALA A 81 -0.40 0.72 2.43
C ALA A 81 -0.07 1.65 1.27
N THR A 82 -1.08 2.14 0.53
CA THR A 82 -0.92 3.09 -0.57
C THR A 82 -0.23 4.37 -0.10
N ASP A 83 -0.68 4.95 1.01
CA ASP A 83 -0.09 6.18 1.55
C ASP A 83 1.36 5.95 2.02
N SER A 84 1.65 4.78 2.60
CA SER A 84 3.01 4.39 2.99
C SER A 84 3.94 4.25 1.78
N VAL A 85 3.45 3.60 0.71
CA VAL A 85 4.20 3.45 -0.54
C VAL A 85 4.39 4.79 -1.23
N LYS A 86 3.37 5.66 -1.29
CA LYS A 86 3.51 7.02 -1.83
C LYS A 86 4.57 7.81 -1.07
N ALA A 87 4.58 7.76 0.26
CA ALA A 87 5.62 8.41 1.04
C ALA A 87 7.02 7.83 0.75
N ALA A 88 7.13 6.51 0.50
CA ALA A 88 8.38 5.88 0.08
C ALA A 88 8.81 6.33 -1.32
N VAL A 89 7.87 6.41 -2.28
CA VAL A 89 8.09 6.95 -3.63
C VAL A 89 8.59 8.39 -3.54
N GLU A 90 7.94 9.24 -2.76
CA GLU A 90 8.35 10.63 -2.60
C GLU A 90 9.76 10.75 -2.02
N ARG A 91 10.10 9.95 -1.00
CA ARG A 91 11.47 9.91 -0.45
C ARG A 91 12.47 9.40 -1.49
N CYS A 92 12.08 8.40 -2.24
CA CYS A 92 12.92 7.83 -3.27
C CYS A 92 13.15 8.84 -4.40
N SER A 93 12.12 9.52 -4.91
CA SER A 93 12.23 10.52 -5.97
C SER A 93 12.92 11.82 -5.54
N ASN A 94 12.73 12.26 -4.30
CA ASN A 94 13.28 13.53 -3.79
C ASN A 94 14.58 13.37 -2.99
N GLY A 95 14.99 12.14 -2.67
CA GLY A 95 16.23 11.85 -1.94
C GLY A 95 17.47 11.95 -2.84
N PRO A 96 18.66 12.19 -2.26
CA PRO A 96 19.91 12.09 -3.02
C PRO A 96 20.12 10.64 -3.46
N ARG A 97 20.44 10.44 -4.75
CA ARG A 97 20.84 9.14 -5.30
C ARG A 97 22.03 8.62 -4.49
N PRO A 98 21.97 7.43 -3.88
CA PRO A 98 23.13 6.90 -3.15
C PRO A 98 24.32 6.86 -4.10
N LYS A 99 25.43 7.49 -3.71
CA LYS A 99 26.66 7.45 -4.50
C LYS A 99 27.17 6.01 -4.49
N SER A 100 27.11 5.35 -5.65
CA SER A 100 27.91 4.14 -5.92
C SER A 100 29.40 4.40 -5.72
#